data_AF-A0A958AA83-F1
#
_entry.id   AF-A0A958AA83-F1
#
_cell.length_a   1.000
_cell.length_b   1.000
_cell.length_c   1.000
_cell.angle_alpha   90.00
_cell.angle_beta   90.00
_cell.angle_gamma   90.00
#
_symmetry.space_group_name_H-M   'P 1'
#
loop_
_entity.id
_entity.type
_entity.pdbx_description
1 polymer ?
#
loop_
_entity_poly.entity_id
_entity_poly.type
_entity_poly.pdbx_seq_one_letter_code
_entity_poly.pdbx_strand_id
1 'polypeptide(L)' 'MNGLLQTVQQGEIVMLTRRGAKIARLAPPDFAREAARQELEQLRQTAVVDDLLSPVDAFSSPHL' A
#
# COMPACT_ATOMS: atom_id res chain seq x y z
N MET A 1 -10.12 2.42 20.79
CA MET A 1 -9.46 3.73 20.54
C MET A 1 -7.98 3.49 20.37
N ASN A 2 -7.44 3.55 19.13
CA ASN A 2 -6.01 3.72 18.79
C ASN A 2 -5.83 3.89 17.26
N GLY A 3 -6.66 4.72 16.62
CA GLY A 3 -6.71 4.84 15.15
C GLY A 3 -5.42 5.37 14.51
N LEU A 4 -4.64 6.18 15.24
CA LEU A 4 -3.38 6.75 14.75
C LEU A 4 -2.27 5.71 14.59
N LEU A 5 -2.24 4.70 15.46
CA LEU A 5 -1.27 3.60 15.34
C LEU A 5 -1.66 2.65 14.22
N GLN A 6 -2.97 2.48 14.01
CA GLN A 6 -3.51 1.63 12.95
C GLN A 6 -3.18 2.18 11.55
N THR A 7 -3.22 3.50 11.35
CA THR A 7 -2.82 4.12 10.08
C THR A 7 -1.32 4.00 9.81
N VAL A 8 -0.47 4.18 10.84
CA VAL A 8 0.97 3.94 10.72
C VAL A 8 1.28 2.49 10.38
N GLN A 9 0.52 1.54 10.94
CA GLN A 9 0.65 0.11 10.61
C GLN A 9 0.25 -0.21 9.16
N GLN A 10 -0.65 0.58 8.56
CA GLN A 10 -1.06 0.45 7.15
C GLN A 10 -0.08 1.10 6.16
N GLY A 11 1.08 1.59 6.63
CA GLY A 11 2.09 2.20 5.79
C GLY A 11 2.06 3.73 5.77
N GLU A 12 1.11 4.36 6.47
CA GLU A 12 0.99 5.81 6.49
C GLU A 12 2.08 6.46 7.35
N ILE A 13 2.65 7.57 6.87
CA ILE A 13 3.63 8.35 7.63
C ILE A 13 2.90 9.47 8.35
N VAL A 14 2.89 9.42 9.68
CA VAL A 14 2.23 10.45 10.50
C VAL A 14 3.25 11.46 11.01
N MET A 15 3.02 12.73 10.70
CA MET A 15 3.82 13.84 11.20
C MET A 15 3.21 14.39 12.48
N LEU A 16 3.93 14.30 13.60
CA LEU A 16 3.55 14.96 14.84
C LEU A 16 3.98 16.43 14.78
N THR A 17 3.02 17.33 14.96
CA THR A 17 3.25 18.77 14.99
C THR A 17 2.84 19.37 16.33
N ARG A 18 3.67 20.26 16.89
CA ARG A 18 3.32 21.08 18.06
C ARG A 18 3.46 22.55 17.69
N ARG A 19 2.37 23.32 17.81
CA ARG A 19 2.33 24.75 17.45
C ARG A 19 2.83 25.03 16.03
N GLY A 20 2.44 24.19 15.07
CA GLY A 20 2.88 24.30 13.66
C GLY A 20 4.30 23.81 13.37
N ALA A 21 5.11 23.51 14.39
CA ALA A 21 6.44 22.94 14.20
C ALA A 21 6.37 21.40 14.16
N LYS A 22 7.01 20.78 13.17
CA LYS A 22 7.15 19.32 13.07
C LYS A 22 8.13 18.83 14.14
N ILE A 23 7.68 17.97 15.05
CA ILE A 23 8.46 17.53 16.22
C ILE A 23 8.89 16.08 16.15
N ALA A 24 8.14 15.23 15.43
CA ALA A 24 8.48 13.83 15.27
C ALA A 24 7.75 13.24 14.06
N ARG A 25 8.32 12.16 13.50
CA ARG A 25 7.74 11.39 12.41
C ARG A 25 7.52 9.96 12.92
N LEU A 26 6.28 9.50 12.88
CA LEU A 26 6.01 8.07 12.99
C LEU A 26 6.08 7.48 11.59
N ALA A 27 6.93 6.47 11.41
CA ALA A 27 7.03 5.69 10.21
C ALA A 27 6.78 4.21 10.56
N PRO A 28 6.25 3.43 9.61
CA PRO A 28 6.19 1.98 9.76
C PRO A 28 7.60 1.43 10.02
N PRO A 29 7.73 0.38 10.85
CA PRO A 29 9.04 -0.18 11.16
C PRO A 29 9.67 -0.86 9.94
N ASP A 30 10.99 -0.77 9.80
CA ASP A 30 11.71 -1.26 8.61
C ASP A 30 11.53 -2.77 8.37
N PHE A 31 11.31 -3.57 9.42
CA PHE A 31 11.02 -5.00 9.28
C PHE A 31 9.75 -5.26 8.46
N ALA A 32 8.75 -4.38 8.54
CA ALA A 32 7.50 -4.53 7.78
C ALA A 32 7.73 -4.30 6.29
N ARG A 33 8.68 -3.41 5.95
CA ARG A 33 9.08 -3.17 4.56
C ARG A 33 9.82 -4.37 3.98
N GLU A 34 10.71 -5.00 4.75
CA GLU A 34 11.44 -6.19 4.31
C GLU A 34 10.51 -7.39 4.11
N ALA A 35 9.59 -7.62 5.05
CA ALA A 35 8.56 -8.65 4.94
C ALA A 35 7.68 -8.44 3.71
N ALA A 36 7.17 -7.23 3.50
CA ALA A 36 6.37 -6.90 2.31
C ALA A 36 7.15 -7.13 1.01
N ARG A 37 8.45 -6.83 0.99
CA ARG A 37 9.30 -7.08 -0.18
C ARG A 37 9.47 -8.58 -0.47
N GLN A 38 9.63 -9.39 0.57
CA GLN A 38 9.70 -10.85 0.43
C GLN A 38 8.36 -11.42 -0.07
N GLU A 39 7.23 -10.95 0.46
CA GLU A 39 5.89 -11.35 0.00
C GLU A 39 5.67 -10.98 -1.47
N LEU A 40 6.06 -9.78 -1.88
CA LEU A 40 5.99 -9.36 -3.29
C LEU A 40 6.89 -10.20 -4.20
N GLU A 41 8.07 -10.59 -3.74
CA GLU A 41 8.97 -11.47 -4.49
C GLU A 41 8.36 -12.86 -4.70
N GLN A 42 7.65 -13.40 -3.70
CA GLN A 42 6.90 -14.65 -3.82
C GLN A 42 5.71 -14.50 -4.76
N LEU A 43 4.93 -13.41 -4.61
CA LEU A 43 3.78 -13.14 -5.48
C LEU A 43 4.22 -13.00 -6.94
N ARG A 44 5.37 -12.37 -7.21
CA ARG A 44 5.92 -12.22 -8.57
C ARG A 44 6.14 -13.56 -9.27
N GLN A 45 6.42 -14.64 -8.53
CA GLN A 45 6.65 -15.95 -9.14
C GLN A 45 5.37 -16.56 -9.74
N THR A 46 4.21 -16.17 -9.23
CA THR A 46 2.91 -16.70 -9.63
C THR A 46 2.00 -15.67 -10.28
N ALA A 47 2.34 -14.38 -10.18
CA ALA A 47 1.57 -13.29 -10.74
C ALA A 47 1.71 -13.26 -12.27
N VAL A 48 0.57 -13.34 -12.95
CA VAL A 48 0.45 -13.07 -14.38
C VAL A 48 -0.07 -11.65 -14.52
N VAL A 49 0.68 -10.79 -15.21
CA VAL A 49 0.21 -9.45 -15.59
C VAL A 49 -0.60 -9.61 -16.87
N ASP A 50 -1.92 -9.45 -16.76
CA ASP A 50 -2.84 -9.46 -17.89
C ASP A 50 -2.91 -8.07 -18.57
N ASP A 51 -3.75 -7.91 -19.58
CA ASP A 51 -3.89 -6.67 -20.33
C ASP A 51 -4.20 -5.45 -19.45
N LEU A 52 -3.30 -4.46 -19.49
CA LEU A 52 -3.38 -3.19 -18.77
C LEU A 52 -3.77 -2.01 -19.66
N LEU A 53 -3.84 -2.24 -20.98
CA LEU A 53 -4.03 -1.20 -21.99
C LEU A 53 -5.47 -1.15 -22.49
N SER A 54 -6.21 -2.25 -22.34
CA SER A 54 -7.64 -2.25 -22.60
C SER A 54 -8.36 -1.26 -21.70
N PRO A 55 -9.21 -0.37 -22.26
CA PRO A 55 -10.11 0.44 -21.47
C PRO A 55 -10.94 -0.45 -20.55
N VAL A 56 -11.10 -0.05 -19.29
CA VAL A 56 -11.82 -0.84 -18.27
C VAL A 56 -13.27 -1.13 -18.71
N ASP A 57 -13.83 -0.28 -19.57
CA ASP A 57 -15.19 -0.39 -20.10
C ASP A 57 -15.33 -1.35 -21.29
N ALA A 58 -14.21 -1.82 -21.87
CA ALA A 58 -14.20 -2.70 -23.04
C ALA A 58 -14.71 -4.13 -22.72
N PHE A 59 -14.79 -4.51 -21.45
CA PHE A 59 -15.30 -5.82 -21.00
C PHE A 59 -16.84 -5.89 -20.96
N SER A 60 -17.57 -4.91 -21.49
CA SER A 60 -19.03 -4.97 -21.58
C SER A 60 -19.51 -5.83 -22.77
N SER A 61 -19.71 -7.11 -22.47
CA SER A 61 -20.64 -8.09 -23.10
C SER A 61 -20.02 -9.18 -23.98
N PRO A 62 -20.09 -10.46 -23.57
CA PRO A 62 -20.25 -11.58 -24.48
C PRO A 62 -21.75 -11.89 -24.59
N HIS A 63 -22.42 -11.39 -25.63
CA HIS A 63 -23.68 -11.97 -26.04
C HIS A 63 -23.45 -12.67 -27.39
N LEU A 64 -23.46 -14.00 -27.30
CA LEU A 64 -23.94 -15.02 -28.26
C LEU A 64 -24.08 -14.59 -29.73
#